data_AF-A0A9Q9BR38-F1
#
_entry.id   AF-A0A9Q9BR38-F1
#
_cell.length_a   1.000
_cell.length_b   1.000
_cell.length_c   1.000
_cell.angle_alpha   90.00
_cell.angle_beta   90.00
_cell.angle_gamma   90.00
#
_symmetry.space_group_name_H-M   'P 1'
#
loop_
_entity.id
_entity.type
_entity.pdbx_description
1 polymer ?
#
loop_
_entity_poly.entity_id
_entity_poly.type
_entity_poly.pdbx_seq_one_letter_code
_entity_poly.pdbx_strand_id
1 'polypeptide(L)' 'MADLNYQLTELKQEYVRLQGDIEKVQSTGNHADKLEERLHELEEEIRSVREQLNEQ' A
#
# COMPACT_ATOMS: atom_id res chain seq x y z
N MET A 1 -20.41 1.78 -4.62
CA MET A 1 -19.80 3.10 -4.89
C MET A 1 -18.99 3.63 -3.71
N ALA A 2 -19.57 3.83 -2.51
CA ALA A 2 -18.83 4.37 -1.36
C ALA A 2 -17.75 3.41 -0.81
N ASP A 3 -17.99 2.11 -0.88
CA ASP A 3 -17.15 1.09 -0.26
C ASP A 3 -15.76 0.97 -0.92
N LEU A 4 -15.70 0.86 -2.26
CA LEU A 4 -14.42 0.76 -2.97
C LEU A 4 -13.58 2.03 -2.89
N ASN A 5 -14.19 3.23 -2.89
CA ASN A 5 -13.46 4.48 -2.70
C ASN A 5 -12.92 4.61 -1.27
N TYR A 6 -13.68 4.14 -0.27
CA TYR A 6 -13.24 4.06 1.12
C TYR A 6 -12.08 3.06 1.26
N GLN A 7 -12.23 1.85 0.72
CA GLN A 7 -11.18 0.83 0.69
C GLN A 7 -9.91 1.35 0.01
N LEU A 8 -10.03 2.00 -1.15
CA LEU A 8 -8.88 2.60 -1.84
C LEU A 8 -8.18 3.67 -0.99
N THR A 9 -8.93 4.41 -0.19
CA THR A 9 -8.39 5.42 0.72
C THR A 9 -7.61 4.78 1.85
N GLU A 10 -8.15 3.75 2.48
CA GLU A 10 -7.47 2.99 3.54
C GLU A 10 -6.18 2.33 3.03
N LEU A 11 -6.23 1.67 1.87
CA LEU A 11 -5.07 1.04 1.24
C LEU A 11 -3.96 2.07 0.96
N LYS A 12 -4.30 3.26 0.46
CA LYS A 12 -3.33 4.34 0.25
C LYS A 12 -2.74 4.88 1.54
N GLN A 13 -3.52 4.96 2.62
CA GLN A 13 -3.00 5.37 3.93
C GLN A 13 -2.04 4.32 4.49
N GLU A 14 -2.37 3.03 4.37
CA GLU A 14 -1.47 1.93 4.72
C GLU A 14 -0.17 2.01 3.91
N TYR A 15 -0.25 2.30 2.61
CA TYR A 15 0.91 2.41 1.72
C TYR A 15 1.88 3.49 2.20
N VAL A 16 1.39 4.68 2.49
CA VAL A 16 2.21 5.79 2.98
C VAL A 16 2.83 5.46 4.35
N ARG A 17 2.08 4.81 5.25
CA ARG A 17 2.60 4.37 6.55
C ARG A 17 3.73 3.36 6.39
N LEU A 18 3.53 2.35 5.54
CA LEU A 18 4.49 1.28 5.31
C LEU A 18 5.78 1.80 4.65
N GLN A 19 5.68 2.72 3.70
CA GLN A 19 6.87 3.40 3.15
C GLN A 19 7.68 4.12 4.23
N GLY A 20 7.02 4.85 5.12
CA GLY A 20 7.71 5.51 6.23
C GLY A 20 8.37 4.53 7.21
N ASP A 21 7.79 3.35 7.41
CA ASP A 21 8.39 2.32 8.24
C ASP A 21 9.59 1.63 7.56
N ILE A 22 9.53 1.42 6.24
CA ILE A 22 10.68 0.97 5.43
C ILE A 22 11.83 1.97 5.55
N GLU A 23 11.56 3.27 5.34
CA GLU A 23 12.57 4.32 5.45
C GLU A 23 13.23 4.34 6.84
N LYS A 24 12.44 4.17 7.91
CA LYS A 24 12.99 4.07 9.27
C LYS A 24 13.89 2.85 9.44
N VAL A 25 13.47 1.68 8.97
CA VAL A 25 14.27 0.45 9.07
C VAL A 25 15.59 0.61 8.31
N GLN A 26 15.53 1.08 7.06
CA GLN A 26 16.71 1.34 6.23
C GLN A 26 17.62 2.42 6.83
N SER A 27 17.06 3.44 7.50
CA SER A 27 17.85 4.48 8.18
C SER A 27 18.73 3.94 9.31
N THR A 28 18.35 2.78 9.89
CA THR A 28 19.15 2.09 10.91
C THR A 28 20.22 1.15 10.34
N GLY A 29 20.35 1.09 9.00
CA GLY A 29 21.27 0.19 8.30
C GLY A 29 20.75 -1.24 8.17
N ASN A 30 19.48 -1.48 8.51
CA ASN A 30 18.84 -2.80 8.38
C ASN A 30 18.09 -2.93 7.05
N HIS A 31 17.97 -4.15 6.55
CA HIS A 31 17.14 -4.45 5.39
C HIS A 31 15.67 -4.59 5.77
N ALA A 32 14.79 -4.13 4.88
CA ALA A 32 13.35 -4.09 5.08
C ALA A 32 12.61 -5.08 4.15
N ASP A 33 13.26 -6.16 3.71
CA ASP A 33 12.80 -7.03 2.62
C ASP A 33 11.33 -7.49 2.79
N LYS A 34 10.92 -7.83 4.02
CA LYS A 34 9.52 -8.23 4.33
C LYS A 34 8.53 -7.07 4.22
N LEU A 35 8.95 -5.87 4.59
CA LEU A 35 8.11 -4.68 4.46
C LEU A 35 8.00 -4.26 3.00
N GLU A 36 9.07 -4.43 2.22
CA GLU A 36 9.07 -4.21 0.76
C GLU A 36 8.17 -5.21 0.03
N GLU A 37 8.21 -6.49 0.41
CA GLU A 37 7.27 -7.51 -0.09
C GLU A 37 5.82 -7.11 0.19
N ARG A 38 5.51 -6.72 1.43
CA ARG A 38 4.18 -6.24 1.80
C ARG A 38 3.77 -4.96 1.05
N LEU A 39 4.73 -4.08 0.76
CA LEU A 39 4.47 -2.85 0.00
C LEU A 39 4.03 -3.20 -1.43
N HIS A 40 4.69 -4.17 -2.06
CA HIS A 40 4.30 -4.65 -3.39
C HIS A 40 2.93 -5.33 -3.41
N GLU A 41 2.60 -6.14 -2.41
CA GLU A 41 1.24 -6.70 -2.28
C GLU A 41 0.20 -5.59 -2.24
N LEU A 42 0.46 -4.55 -1.46
CA LEU A 42 -0.44 -3.42 -1.30
C LEU A 42 -0.60 -2.61 -2.59
N GLU A 43 0.47 -2.49 -3.40
CA GLU A 43 0.41 -1.87 -4.73
C GLU A 43 -0.54 -2.63 -5.68
N GLU A 44 -0.49 -3.96 -5.66
CA GLU A 44 -1.37 -4.81 -6.45
C GLU A 44 -2.82 -4.76 -5.95
N GLU A 45 -3.05 -4.73 -4.63
CA GLU A 45 -4.38 -4.51 -4.04
C GLU A 45 -4.97 -3.16 -4.46
N ILE A 46 -4.18 -2.08 -4.39
CA ILE A 46 -4.58 -0.73 -4.84
C ILE A 46 -4.92 -0.73 -6.33
N ARG A 47 -4.13 -1.43 -7.16
CA ARG A 47 -4.39 -1.55 -8.61
C ARG A 47 -5.73 -2.25 -8.85
N SER A 48 -5.96 -3.39 -8.21
CA SER A 48 -7.20 -4.16 -8.35
C SER A 48 -8.44 -3.34 -7.97
N VAL A 49 -8.39 -2.60 -6.86
CA VAL A 49 -9.52 -1.74 -6.45
C VAL A 49 -9.75 -0.60 -7.44
N ARG A 50 -8.68 -0.01 -8.01
CA ARG A 50 -8.80 1.01 -9.05
C ARG A 50 -9.41 0.48 -10.34
N GLU A 51 -9.06 -0.74 -10.75
CA GLU A 51 -9.64 -1.40 -11.91
C GLU A 51 -11.15 -1.61 -11.70
N GLN A 52 -11.54 -2.16 -10.55
CA GLN A 52 -12.95 -2.34 -10.19
C GLN A 52 -13.75 -1.02 -10.13
N LEU A 53 -13.11 0.08 -9.71
CA LEU A 53 -13.73 1.41 -9.72
C LEU A 53 -13.89 1.99 -11.14
N ASN A 54 -12.99 1.65 -12.05
CA ASN A 54 -13.06 2.10 -13.45
C ASN A 54 -14.06 1.29 -14.29
N GLU A 55 -14.36 0.05 -13.88
CA GLU A 55 -15.35 -0.82 -14.52
C GLU A 55 -16.81 -0.54 -14.07
N GLN A 56 -17.01 0.42 -13.15
CA GLN A 56 -18.32 0.88 -12.64
C GLN A 56 -18.87 2.09 -13.39
#